data_AF-A0A542ZP47-F1
#
_entry.id   AF-A0A542ZP47-F1
#
_cell.length_a   1.000
_cell.length_b   1.000
_cell.length_c   1.000
_cell.angle_alpha   90.00
_cell.angle_beta   90.00
_cell.angle_gamma   90.00
#
_symmetry.space_group_name_H-M   'P 1'
#
loop_
_entity.id
_entity.type
_entity.pdbx_description
1 polymer ?
#
loop_
_entity_poly.entity_id
_entity_poly.type
_entity_poly.pdbx_seq_one_letter_code
_entity_poly.pdbx_strand_id
1 'polypeptide(L)'
;MLTISQLATYAGVTVRAVRHYHAKGLLPEPERDHSGYRRYDAAAVVELVKIRTLADAGVPLSQVQCLLAAGGEEFAAAVEDIDRRLRAEIRERQRHRERIARLASGDSLALPPEVVAYLDRMRELGFRERLVEVERDSWILVAAQMPEQTPAFMAIKQAQLEHEELRRLYLDVGDLVDCGPDDPRLPALADRVAAFISAAAAAAEAEGIEDEHPISDDLVALLDAAFIESFPCAPRLLVLLEERGWTGWTNIRRIDPAR
;
A
#
# COMPACT_ATOMS: atom_id res chain seq x y z
N MET A 1 -20.30 40.85 34.87
CA MET A 1 -19.01 41.37 34.38
C MET A 1 -17.89 40.45 34.84
N LEU A 2 -17.05 39.98 33.91
CA LEU A 2 -15.98 39.00 34.12
C LEU A 2 -14.60 39.67 34.04
N THR A 3 -13.62 39.13 34.77
CA THR A 3 -12.20 39.44 34.54
C THR A 3 -11.68 38.72 33.30
N ILE A 4 -10.51 39.11 32.78
CA ILE A 4 -9.90 38.43 31.61
C ILE A 4 -9.66 36.93 31.87
N SER A 5 -9.28 36.54 33.09
CA SER A 5 -9.09 35.14 33.45
C SER A 5 -10.41 34.37 33.44
N GLN A 6 -11.48 34.95 33.98
CA GLN A 6 -12.81 34.34 33.95
C GLN A 6 -13.33 34.27 32.51
N LEU A 7 -13.21 35.33 31.72
CA LEU A 7 -13.58 35.33 30.29
C LEU A 7 -12.90 34.19 29.54
N ALA A 8 -11.57 34.04 29.73
CA ALA A 8 -10.79 32.99 29.10
C ALA A 8 -11.31 31.60 29.51
N THR A 9 -11.59 31.38 30.79
CA THR A 9 -12.19 30.13 31.30
C THR A 9 -13.56 29.86 30.67
N TYR A 10 -14.46 30.86 30.62
CA TYR A 10 -15.81 30.69 30.06
C TYR A 10 -15.79 30.36 28.56
N ALA A 11 -14.89 30.98 27.80
CA ALA A 11 -14.72 30.69 26.37
C ALA A 11 -13.81 29.46 26.10
N GLY A 12 -13.24 28.87 27.15
CA GLY A 12 -12.30 27.74 27.07
C GLY A 12 -11.03 28.04 26.28
N VAL A 13 -10.55 29.28 26.35
CA VAL A 13 -9.28 29.71 25.73
C VAL A 13 -8.28 30.11 26.82
N THR A 14 -7.02 30.33 26.44
CA THR A 14 -6.02 30.86 27.37
C THR A 14 -6.12 32.39 27.47
N VAL A 15 -5.71 32.97 28.61
CA VAL A 15 -5.58 34.42 28.74
C VAL A 15 -4.64 35.01 27.67
N ARG A 16 -3.62 34.24 27.25
CA ARG A 16 -2.73 34.60 26.15
C ARG A 16 -3.48 34.72 24.82
N ALA A 17 -4.41 33.80 24.53
CA ALA A 17 -5.25 33.87 23.33
C ALA A 17 -6.15 35.12 23.34
N VAL A 18 -6.77 35.44 24.49
CA VAL A 18 -7.58 36.68 24.62
C VAL A 18 -6.74 37.93 24.33
N ARG A 19 -5.54 38.02 24.91
CA ARG A 19 -4.60 39.14 24.61
C ARG A 19 -4.18 39.17 23.14
N HIS A 20 -4.01 38.00 22.53
CA HIS A 20 -3.67 37.92 21.10
C HIS A 20 -4.82 38.44 20.23
N TYR A 21 -6.06 38.08 20.52
CA TYR A 21 -7.22 38.57 19.79
C TYR A 21 -7.44 40.08 19.97
N HIS A 22 -7.20 40.62 21.17
CA HIS A 22 -7.16 42.07 21.37
C HIS A 22 -6.09 42.75 20.52
N ALA A 23 -4.86 42.23 20.53
CA ALA A 23 -3.76 42.79 19.72
C ALA A 23 -4.01 42.72 18.21
N LYS A 24 -4.84 41.77 17.76
CA LYS A 24 -5.27 41.61 16.37
C LYS A 24 -6.56 42.36 16.02
N GLY A 25 -7.18 43.06 16.99
CA GLY A 25 -8.43 43.79 16.78
C GLY A 25 -9.64 42.90 16.53
N LEU A 26 -9.58 41.63 16.94
CA LEU A 26 -10.67 40.65 16.81
C LEU A 26 -11.67 40.73 17.96
N LEU A 27 -11.22 41.18 19.13
CA LEU A 27 -12.07 41.37 20.30
C LEU A 27 -11.80 42.79 20.82
N PRO A 28 -12.83 43.64 21.02
CA PRO A 28 -12.61 44.99 21.54
C PRO A 28 -12.08 44.93 22.98
N GLU A 29 -11.10 45.79 23.30
CA GLU A 29 -10.63 45.95 24.68
C GLU A 29 -11.57 46.91 25.42
N PRO A 30 -12.28 46.46 26.48
CA PRO A 30 -13.10 47.36 27.28
C PRO A 30 -12.21 48.32 28.08
N GLU A 31 -12.79 49.47 28.43
CA GLU A 31 -12.16 50.41 29.35
C GLU A 31 -11.89 49.78 30.72
N ARG A 32 -10.93 50.35 31.43
CA ARG A 32 -10.63 49.93 32.80
C ARG A 32 -11.66 50.56 33.73
N ASP A 33 -12.23 49.77 34.62
CA ASP A 33 -13.12 50.25 35.67
C ASP A 33 -12.35 51.12 36.70
N HIS A 34 -13.08 51.72 37.66
CA HIS A 34 -12.49 52.52 38.73
C HIS A 34 -11.45 51.77 39.60
N SER A 35 -11.44 50.43 39.54
CA SER A 35 -10.45 49.58 40.22
C SER A 35 -9.23 49.23 39.34
N GLY A 36 -9.18 49.74 38.11
CA GLY A 36 -8.09 49.54 37.17
C GLY A 36 -8.17 48.24 36.36
N TYR A 37 -9.25 47.47 36.50
CA TYR A 37 -9.43 46.18 35.85
C TYR A 37 -10.35 46.28 34.62
N ARG A 38 -10.08 45.46 33.60
CA ARG A 38 -10.97 45.29 32.46
C ARG A 38 -12.12 44.34 32.83
N ARG A 39 -13.33 44.72 32.43
CA ARG A 39 -14.56 43.99 32.71
C ARG A 39 -15.26 43.62 31.41
N TYR A 40 -15.57 42.34 31.26
CA TYR A 40 -16.19 41.78 30.07
C TYR A 40 -17.63 41.34 30.38
N ASP A 41 -18.56 41.63 29.48
CA ASP A 41 -19.94 41.22 29.61
C ASP A 41 -20.20 39.86 28.93
N ALA A 42 -21.47 39.47 28.86
CA ALA A 42 -21.85 38.23 28.17
C ALA A 42 -21.63 38.31 26.66
N ALA A 43 -21.72 39.49 26.05
CA ALA A 43 -21.50 39.67 24.61
C ALA A 43 -20.05 39.36 24.24
N ALA A 44 -19.09 39.82 25.06
CA ALA A 44 -17.67 39.47 24.89
C ALA A 44 -17.40 37.96 24.99
N VAL A 45 -18.16 37.22 25.83
CA VAL A 45 -18.06 35.76 25.89
C VAL A 45 -18.55 35.14 24.58
N VAL A 46 -19.71 35.55 24.09
CA VAL A 46 -20.30 35.04 22.84
C VAL A 46 -19.38 35.31 21.65
N GLU A 47 -18.82 36.51 21.56
CA GLU A 47 -17.89 36.89 20.50
C GLU A 47 -16.60 36.07 20.56
N LEU A 48 -16.03 35.88 21.74
CA LEU A 48 -14.83 35.05 21.92
C LEU A 48 -15.08 33.58 21.58
N VAL A 49 -16.27 33.04 21.90
CA VAL A 49 -16.67 31.68 21.48
C VAL A 49 -16.78 31.59 19.96
N LYS A 50 -17.34 32.59 19.27
CA LYS A 50 -17.40 32.61 17.79
C LYS A 50 -16.00 32.64 17.17
N ILE A 51 -15.12 33.52 17.65
CA ILE A 51 -13.71 33.62 17.19
C ILE A 51 -13.03 32.27 17.33
N ARG A 52 -13.15 31.65 18.50
CA ARG A 52 -12.57 30.34 18.78
C ARG A 52 -13.11 29.27 17.84
N THR A 53 -14.42 29.15 17.68
CA THR A 53 -15.03 28.12 16.84
C THR A 53 -14.55 28.20 15.39
N LEU A 54 -14.44 29.42 14.84
CA LEU A 54 -13.93 29.62 13.48
C LEU A 54 -12.43 29.30 13.39
N ALA A 55 -11.64 29.73 14.37
CA ALA A 55 -10.21 29.43 14.42
C ALA A 55 -9.94 27.91 14.55
N ASP A 56 -10.70 27.22 15.41
CA ASP A 56 -10.62 25.76 15.62
C ASP A 56 -11.08 24.99 14.36
N ALA A 57 -11.98 25.57 13.55
CA ALA A 57 -12.36 25.07 12.23
C ALA A 57 -11.32 25.36 11.13
N GLY A 58 -10.18 25.96 11.48
CA GLY A 58 -9.09 26.26 10.55
C GLY A 58 -9.30 27.51 9.70
N VAL A 59 -10.24 28.40 10.08
CA VAL A 59 -10.43 29.69 9.40
C VAL A 59 -9.31 30.65 9.81
N PRO A 60 -8.57 31.26 8.85
CA PRO A 60 -7.54 32.23 9.16
C PRO A 60 -8.10 33.42 9.95
N LEU A 61 -7.37 33.89 10.97
CA LEU A 61 -7.81 35.00 11.83
C LEU A 61 -8.15 36.29 11.07
N SER A 62 -7.49 36.55 9.94
CA SER A 62 -7.84 37.68 9.06
C SER A 62 -9.25 37.54 8.47
N GLN A 63 -9.66 36.32 8.11
CA GLN A 63 -10.99 36.04 7.60
C GLN A 63 -12.03 36.04 8.73
N VAL A 64 -11.67 35.58 9.93
CA VAL A 64 -12.54 35.67 11.13
C VAL A 64 -12.98 37.12 11.40
N GLN A 65 -12.07 38.08 11.24
CA GLN A 65 -12.39 39.50 11.43
C GLN A 65 -13.46 39.97 10.44
N CYS A 66 -13.32 39.65 9.15
CA CYS A 66 -14.31 40.01 8.14
C CYS A 66 -15.67 39.36 8.43
N LEU A 67 -15.68 38.09 8.85
CA LEU A 67 -16.90 37.36 9.17
C LEU A 67 -17.65 37.96 10.35
N LEU A 68 -16.95 38.39 11.40
CA LEU A 68 -17.59 38.97 12.58
C LEU A 68 -18.15 40.37 12.32
N ALA A 69 -17.58 41.10 11.35
CA ALA A 69 -18.08 42.39 10.90
C ALA A 69 -19.23 42.27 9.87
N ALA A 70 -19.41 41.08 9.29
CA ALA A 70 -20.42 40.83 8.26
C ALA A 70 -21.85 40.81 8.82
N GLY A 71 -22.82 41.15 7.97
CA GLY A 71 -24.24 41.00 8.30
C GLY A 71 -24.64 39.52 8.43
N GLY A 72 -25.82 39.24 9.02
CA GLY A 72 -26.27 37.87 9.28
C GLY A 72 -26.32 36.96 8.04
N GLU A 73 -26.74 37.50 6.89
CA GLU A 73 -26.81 36.75 5.63
C GLU A 73 -25.41 36.47 5.05
N GLU A 74 -24.52 37.47 5.07
CA GLU A 74 -23.14 37.32 4.58
C GLU A 74 -22.34 36.35 5.45
N PHE A 75 -22.53 36.40 6.77
CA PHE A 75 -21.96 35.43 7.69
C PHE A 75 -22.44 34.00 7.39
N ALA A 76 -23.75 33.81 7.17
CA ALA A 76 -24.31 32.50 6.86
C ALA A 76 -23.75 31.94 5.54
N ALA A 77 -23.68 32.76 4.48
CA ALA A 77 -23.12 32.35 3.20
C ALA A 77 -21.64 31.96 3.30
N ALA A 78 -20.86 32.69 4.10
CA ALA A 78 -19.44 32.39 4.26
C ALA A 78 -19.20 31.14 5.13
N VAL A 79 -20.04 30.89 6.14
CA VAL A 79 -20.02 29.61 6.89
C VAL A 79 -20.33 28.43 5.97
N GLU A 80 -21.30 28.58 5.05
CA GLU A 80 -21.62 27.54 4.07
C GLU A 80 -20.44 27.25 3.12
N ASP A 81 -19.72 28.29 2.67
CA ASP A 81 -18.53 28.12 1.84
C ASP A 81 -17.38 27.40 2.59
N ILE A 82 -17.18 27.74 3.86
CA ILE A 82 -16.21 27.05 4.74
C ILE A 82 -16.58 25.57 4.87
N ASP A 83 -17.84 25.24 5.14
CA ASP A 83 -18.31 23.85 5.25
C ASP A 83 -18.13 23.09 3.92
N ARG A 84 -18.44 23.73 2.79
CA ARG A 84 -18.23 23.15 1.45
C ARG A 84 -16.77 22.80 1.20
N ARG A 85 -15.84 23.70 1.55
CA ARG A 85 -14.39 23.47 1.45
C ARG A 85 -13.95 22.32 2.36
N LEU A 86 -14.38 22.32 3.63
CA LEU A 86 -14.03 21.26 4.58
C LEU A 86 -14.52 19.89 4.10
N ARG A 87 -15.74 19.79 3.56
CA ARG A 87 -16.26 18.55 2.96
C ARG A 87 -15.41 18.09 1.77
N ALA A 88 -14.90 19.01 0.96
CA ALA A 88 -14.02 18.67 -0.16
C ALA A 88 -12.67 18.13 0.33
N GLU A 89 -12.07 18.77 1.33
CA GLU A 89 -10.82 18.32 1.97
C GLU A 89 -11.00 16.94 2.64
N ILE A 90 -12.11 16.71 3.33
CA ILE A 90 -12.43 15.39 3.92
C ILE A 90 -12.48 14.32 2.83
N ARG A 91 -13.20 14.55 1.73
CA ARG A 91 -13.26 13.61 0.61
C ARG A 91 -11.89 13.32 0.02
N GLU A 92 -11.05 14.34 -0.12
CA GLU A 92 -9.68 14.17 -0.61
C GLU A 92 -8.81 13.36 0.35
N ARG A 93 -8.87 13.67 1.65
CA ARG A 93 -8.15 12.92 2.69
C ARG A 93 -8.62 11.47 2.77
N GLN A 94 -9.92 11.20 2.61
CA GLN A 94 -10.46 9.85 2.52
C GLN A 94 -9.91 9.10 1.31
N ARG A 95 -9.92 9.70 0.11
CA ARG A 95 -9.30 9.11 -1.09
C ARG A 95 -7.80 8.81 -0.89
N HIS A 96 -7.06 9.71 -0.26
CA HIS A 96 -5.65 9.47 0.06
C HIS A 96 -5.48 8.30 1.04
N ARG A 97 -6.31 8.22 2.09
CA ARG A 97 -6.32 7.07 3.01
C ARG A 97 -6.64 5.76 2.30
N GLU A 98 -7.61 5.74 1.40
CA GLU A 98 -7.96 4.55 0.60
C GLU A 98 -6.83 4.13 -0.34
N ARG A 99 -6.11 5.08 -0.95
CA ARG A 99 -4.93 4.76 -1.77
C ARG A 99 -3.81 4.14 -0.93
N ILE A 100 -3.51 4.72 0.23
CA ILE A 100 -2.49 4.18 1.15
C ILE A 100 -2.93 2.82 1.71
N ALA A 101 -4.20 2.65 2.09
CA ALA A 101 -4.71 1.38 2.58
C ALA A 101 -4.58 0.28 1.53
N ARG A 102 -4.83 0.59 0.25
CA ARG A 102 -4.62 -0.35 -0.84
C ARG A 102 -3.14 -0.70 -1.10
N LEU A 103 -2.21 0.22 -0.81
CA LEU A 103 -0.77 -0.09 -0.81
C LEU A 103 -0.39 -0.99 0.37
N ALA A 104 -0.93 -0.70 1.56
CA ALA A 104 -0.66 -1.46 2.78
C ALA A 104 -1.29 -2.86 2.78
N SER A 105 -2.38 -3.07 2.03
CA SER A 105 -3.02 -4.38 1.89
C SER A 105 -2.22 -5.37 1.05
N GLY A 106 -1.08 -4.98 0.44
CA GLY A 106 -0.12 -5.85 -0.25
C GLY A 106 -0.62 -6.49 -1.55
N ASP A 107 -1.86 -6.95 -1.58
CA ASP A 107 -2.36 -7.89 -2.57
C ASP A 107 -3.25 -7.21 -3.64
N SER A 108 -3.76 -5.99 -3.42
CA SER A 108 -4.88 -5.46 -4.25
C SER A 108 -4.62 -4.15 -5.02
N LEU A 109 -3.39 -3.64 -5.13
CA LEU A 109 -3.12 -2.48 -5.99
C LEU A 109 -2.09 -2.71 -7.12
N ALA A 110 -1.40 -3.85 -7.13
CA ALA A 110 -0.45 -4.20 -8.18
C ALA A 110 -0.77 -5.53 -8.87
N LEU A 111 -1.70 -6.31 -8.32
CA LEU A 111 -2.02 -7.65 -8.81
C LEU A 111 -3.46 -7.71 -9.33
N PRO A 112 -3.67 -8.23 -10.54
CA PRO A 112 -4.99 -8.58 -11.04
C PRO A 112 -5.73 -9.55 -10.10
N PRO A 113 -7.07 -9.51 -10.04
CA PRO A 113 -7.87 -10.38 -9.16
C PRO A 113 -7.54 -11.88 -9.28
N GLU A 114 -7.16 -12.32 -10.48
CA GLU A 114 -6.79 -13.69 -10.78
C GLU A 114 -5.51 -14.13 -10.04
N VAL A 115 -4.55 -13.20 -9.88
CA VAL A 115 -3.33 -13.45 -9.11
C VAL A 115 -3.64 -13.51 -7.63
N VAL A 116 -4.49 -12.62 -7.12
CA VAL A 116 -4.92 -12.67 -5.71
C VAL A 116 -5.59 -14.01 -5.40
N ALA A 117 -6.50 -14.47 -6.27
CA ALA A 117 -7.15 -15.77 -6.12
C ALA A 117 -6.14 -16.94 -6.15
N TYR A 118 -5.11 -16.86 -7.00
CA TYR A 118 -4.03 -17.84 -7.03
C TYR A 118 -3.22 -17.85 -5.71
N LEU A 119 -2.83 -16.69 -5.17
CA LEU A 119 -2.08 -16.59 -3.92
C LEU A 119 -2.90 -17.07 -2.72
N ASP A 120 -4.19 -16.74 -2.66
CA ASP A 120 -5.10 -17.24 -1.63
C ASP A 120 -5.25 -18.77 -1.72
N ARG A 121 -5.33 -19.31 -2.95
CA ARG A 121 -5.36 -20.76 -3.17
C ARG A 121 -4.08 -21.43 -2.67
N MET A 122 -2.91 -20.80 -2.85
CA MET A 122 -1.66 -21.32 -2.27
C MET A 122 -1.73 -21.33 -0.73
N ARG A 123 -2.24 -20.26 -0.10
CA ARG A 123 -2.39 -20.24 1.37
C ARG A 123 -3.32 -21.36 1.87
N GLU A 124 -4.43 -21.60 1.19
CA GLU A 124 -5.37 -22.70 1.51
C GLU A 124 -4.73 -24.08 1.38
N LEU A 125 -3.85 -24.27 0.39
CA LEU A 125 -3.16 -25.53 0.15
C LEU A 125 -1.96 -25.76 1.09
N GLY A 126 -1.70 -24.84 2.02
CA GLY A 126 -0.69 -24.99 3.06
C GLY A 126 0.72 -24.57 2.65
N PHE A 127 0.86 -23.79 1.58
CA PHE A 127 2.14 -23.20 1.23
C PHE A 127 2.63 -22.23 2.32
N ARG A 128 3.94 -22.21 2.59
CA ARG A 128 4.54 -21.30 3.59
C ARG A 128 4.38 -19.84 3.14
N GLU A 129 4.07 -18.94 4.07
CA GLU A 129 3.84 -17.52 3.73
C GLU A 129 5.04 -16.90 2.98
N ARG A 130 6.28 -17.26 3.36
CA ARG A 130 7.48 -16.76 2.67
C ARG A 130 7.50 -17.12 1.17
N LEU A 131 7.02 -18.31 0.79
CA LEU A 131 6.91 -18.68 -0.63
C LEU A 131 5.80 -17.89 -1.34
N VAL A 132 4.68 -17.66 -0.65
CA VAL A 132 3.56 -16.85 -1.16
C VAL A 132 4.01 -15.40 -1.40
N GLU A 133 4.83 -14.84 -0.51
CA GLU A 133 5.42 -13.50 -0.68
C GLU A 133 6.34 -13.43 -1.90
N VAL A 134 7.18 -14.44 -2.12
CA VAL A 134 8.07 -14.49 -3.29
C VAL A 134 7.26 -14.57 -4.59
N GLU A 135 6.25 -15.45 -4.64
CA GLU A 135 5.35 -15.53 -5.79
C GLU A 135 4.60 -14.21 -6.02
N ARG A 136 4.07 -13.59 -4.95
CA ARG A 136 3.41 -12.28 -5.02
C ARG A 136 4.33 -11.23 -5.66
N ASP A 137 5.56 -11.11 -5.18
CA ASP A 137 6.49 -10.09 -5.63
C ASP A 137 6.92 -10.32 -7.09
N SER A 138 7.10 -11.58 -7.51
CA SER A 138 7.32 -11.94 -8.92
C SER A 138 6.12 -11.57 -9.81
N TRP A 139 4.90 -11.86 -9.37
CA TRP A 139 3.70 -11.54 -10.15
C TRP A 139 3.42 -10.04 -10.24
N ILE A 140 3.87 -9.23 -9.28
CA ILE A 140 3.80 -7.78 -9.37
C ILE A 140 4.60 -7.28 -10.57
N LEU A 141 5.79 -7.84 -10.79
CA LEU A 141 6.64 -7.49 -11.93
C LEU A 141 6.03 -7.95 -13.26
N VAL A 142 5.52 -9.18 -13.30
CA VAL A 142 4.89 -9.74 -14.50
C VAL A 142 3.62 -8.99 -14.86
N ALA A 143 2.73 -8.74 -13.90
CA ALA A 143 1.48 -8.02 -14.14
C ALA A 143 1.70 -6.56 -14.56
N ALA A 144 2.78 -5.93 -14.08
CA ALA A 144 3.13 -4.57 -14.49
C ALA A 144 3.61 -4.48 -15.95
N GLN A 145 4.35 -5.49 -16.43
CA GLN A 145 4.91 -5.49 -17.79
C GLN A 145 4.00 -6.17 -18.83
N MET A 146 3.22 -7.16 -18.41
CA MET A 146 2.43 -8.03 -19.28
C MET A 146 0.98 -8.20 -18.75
N PRO A 147 0.23 -7.09 -18.56
CA PRO A 147 -1.11 -7.14 -17.95
C PRO A 147 -2.11 -7.96 -18.78
N GLU A 148 -2.02 -7.90 -20.12
CA GLU A 148 -2.94 -8.60 -21.02
C GLU A 148 -2.75 -10.13 -21.00
N GLN A 149 -1.54 -10.60 -20.69
CA GLN A 149 -1.21 -12.04 -20.66
C GLN A 149 -1.34 -12.66 -19.28
N THR A 150 -1.39 -11.83 -18.22
CA THR A 150 -1.49 -12.31 -16.84
C THR A 150 -2.65 -13.30 -16.63
N PRO A 151 -3.86 -13.11 -17.19
CA PRO A 151 -4.94 -14.09 -17.06
C PRO A 151 -4.60 -15.47 -17.65
N ALA A 152 -3.89 -15.52 -18.79
CA ALA A 152 -3.49 -16.77 -19.42
C ALA A 152 -2.46 -17.52 -18.56
N PHE A 153 -1.46 -16.82 -18.03
CA PHE A 153 -0.51 -17.42 -17.10
C PHE A 153 -1.17 -17.91 -15.80
N MET A 154 -2.16 -17.16 -15.28
CA MET A 154 -2.92 -17.56 -14.09
C MET A 154 -3.71 -18.85 -14.32
N ALA A 155 -4.32 -19.01 -15.50
CA ALA A 155 -5.03 -20.25 -15.83
C ALA A 155 -4.08 -21.47 -15.81
N ILE A 156 -2.88 -21.33 -16.35
CA ILE A 156 -1.84 -22.38 -16.33
C ILE A 156 -1.43 -22.67 -14.88
N LYS A 157 -1.09 -21.65 -14.10
CA LYS A 157 -0.65 -21.80 -12.70
C LYS A 157 -1.72 -22.43 -11.81
N GLN A 158 -2.99 -22.04 -11.98
CA GLN A 158 -4.10 -22.65 -11.27
C GLN A 158 -4.28 -24.13 -11.65
N ALA A 159 -4.20 -24.46 -12.94
CA ALA A 159 -4.23 -25.87 -13.38
C ALA A 159 -3.08 -26.67 -12.76
N GLN A 160 -1.86 -26.12 -12.71
CA GLN A 160 -0.70 -26.76 -12.08
C GLN A 160 -0.93 -27.08 -10.59
N LEU A 161 -1.59 -26.20 -9.83
CA LEU A 161 -1.89 -26.44 -8.41
C LEU A 161 -2.89 -27.57 -8.16
N GLU A 162 -3.74 -27.88 -9.14
CA GLU A 162 -4.70 -28.99 -9.05
C GLU A 162 -4.04 -30.36 -9.34
N HIS A 163 -2.88 -30.38 -10.02
CA HIS A 163 -2.08 -31.59 -10.21
C HIS A 163 -1.29 -31.94 -8.94
N GLU A 164 -1.59 -33.10 -8.35
CA GLU A 164 -1.03 -33.51 -7.04
C GLU A 164 0.50 -33.61 -7.04
N GLU A 165 1.11 -34.19 -8.07
CA GLU A 165 2.56 -34.34 -8.18
C GLU A 165 3.27 -32.97 -8.27
N LEU A 166 2.66 -32.05 -9.02
CA LEU A 166 3.14 -30.68 -9.21
C LEU A 166 3.03 -29.85 -7.94
N ARG A 167 1.89 -29.92 -7.26
CA ARG A 167 1.69 -29.29 -5.96
C ARG A 167 2.71 -29.78 -4.95
N ARG A 168 3.00 -31.09 -4.94
CA ARG A 168 4.02 -31.66 -4.05
C ARG A 168 5.42 -31.14 -4.37
N LEU A 169 5.77 -31.01 -5.65
CA LEU A 169 7.04 -30.41 -6.06
C LEU A 169 7.16 -28.95 -5.59
N TYR A 170 6.11 -28.13 -5.76
CA TYR A 170 6.11 -26.75 -5.29
C TYR A 170 6.24 -26.67 -3.76
N LEU A 171 5.59 -27.57 -3.01
CA LEU A 171 5.72 -27.64 -1.56
C LEU A 171 7.15 -28.02 -1.14
N ASP A 172 7.77 -28.98 -1.83
CA ASP A 172 9.16 -29.37 -1.58
C ASP A 172 10.14 -28.22 -1.85
N VAL A 173 9.91 -27.41 -2.89
CA VAL A 173 10.69 -26.19 -3.18
C VAL A 173 10.43 -25.14 -2.10
N GLY A 174 9.17 -24.94 -1.71
CA GLY A 174 8.77 -24.06 -0.60
C GLY A 174 9.39 -24.47 0.74
N ASP A 175 9.63 -25.76 0.94
CA ASP A 175 10.25 -26.27 2.14
C ASP A 175 11.74 -25.90 2.27
N LEU A 176 12.36 -25.55 1.14
CA LEU A 176 13.77 -25.23 1.00
C LEU A 176 14.08 -23.74 0.96
N VAL A 177 13.06 -22.88 1.08
CA VAL A 177 13.20 -21.40 1.08
C VAL A 177 14.24 -20.88 2.09
N ASP A 178 14.41 -21.58 3.22
CA ASP A 178 15.35 -21.22 4.28
C ASP A 178 16.64 -22.07 4.28
N CYS A 179 16.83 -22.94 3.29
CA CYS A 179 17.93 -23.90 3.27
C CYS A 179 19.19 -23.30 2.66
N GLY A 180 20.33 -23.63 3.25
CA GLY A 180 21.64 -23.25 2.75
C GLY A 180 22.05 -24.05 1.49
N PRO A 181 23.11 -23.62 0.81
CA PRO A 181 23.62 -24.28 -0.40
C PRO A 181 24.13 -25.72 -0.16
N ASP A 182 24.41 -26.10 1.08
CA ASP A 182 24.93 -27.42 1.45
C ASP A 182 23.84 -28.41 1.92
N ASP A 183 22.55 -28.08 1.73
CA ASP A 183 21.47 -28.96 2.20
C ASP A 183 21.47 -30.31 1.44
N PRO A 184 21.52 -31.45 2.14
CA PRO A 184 21.65 -32.77 1.52
C PRO A 184 20.42 -33.17 0.68
N ARG A 185 19.31 -32.45 0.79
CA ARG A 185 18.08 -32.71 0.01
C ARG A 185 18.15 -32.13 -1.40
N LEU A 186 19.06 -31.20 -1.69
CA LEU A 186 19.14 -30.50 -2.97
C LEU A 186 19.33 -31.42 -4.19
N PRO A 187 20.19 -32.46 -4.16
CA PRO A 187 20.34 -33.36 -5.32
C PRO A 187 19.04 -34.10 -5.67
N ALA A 188 18.34 -34.61 -4.65
CA ALA A 188 17.08 -35.32 -4.85
C ALA A 188 15.97 -34.39 -5.34
N LEU A 189 15.98 -33.11 -4.92
CA LEU A 189 15.07 -32.11 -5.47
C LEU A 189 15.41 -31.82 -6.94
N ALA A 190 16.69 -31.63 -7.27
CA ALA A 190 17.13 -31.37 -8.65
C ALA A 190 16.70 -32.50 -9.59
N ASP A 191 16.77 -33.76 -9.16
CA ASP A 191 16.27 -34.91 -9.92
C ASP A 191 14.77 -34.79 -10.23
N ARG A 192 13.95 -34.43 -9.22
CA ARG A 192 12.51 -34.27 -9.39
C ARG A 192 12.15 -33.09 -10.28
N VAL A 193 12.83 -31.95 -10.11
CA VAL A 193 12.64 -30.74 -10.94
C VAL A 193 13.01 -31.04 -12.39
N ALA A 194 14.17 -31.67 -12.65
CA ALA A 194 14.59 -32.04 -14.00
C ALA A 194 13.63 -33.03 -14.67
N ALA A 195 13.15 -34.03 -13.92
CA ALA A 195 12.15 -34.98 -14.42
C ALA A 195 10.83 -34.28 -14.79
N PHE A 196 10.39 -33.34 -13.94
CA PHE A 196 9.21 -32.54 -14.20
C PHE A 196 9.36 -31.67 -15.46
N ILE A 197 10.45 -30.92 -15.58
CA ILE A 197 10.72 -30.07 -16.76
C ILE A 197 10.75 -30.92 -18.03
N SER A 198 11.36 -32.10 -17.96
CA SER A 198 11.47 -33.01 -19.10
C SER A 198 10.10 -33.57 -19.52
N ALA A 199 9.23 -33.90 -18.57
CA ALA A 199 7.87 -34.34 -18.84
C ALA A 199 7.02 -33.21 -19.44
N ALA A 200 7.15 -31.99 -18.92
CA ALA A 200 6.46 -30.82 -19.44
C ALA A 200 6.90 -30.47 -20.86
N ALA A 201 8.22 -30.50 -21.14
CA ALA A 201 8.75 -30.27 -22.49
C ALA A 201 8.24 -31.31 -23.49
N ALA A 202 8.22 -32.59 -23.12
CA ALA A 202 7.69 -33.66 -23.97
C ALA A 202 6.19 -33.51 -24.25
N ALA A 203 5.40 -33.04 -23.26
CA ALA A 203 3.98 -32.77 -23.45
C ALA A 203 3.75 -31.58 -24.39
N ALA A 204 4.50 -30.48 -24.22
CA ALA A 204 4.42 -29.31 -25.08
C ALA A 204 4.80 -29.63 -26.54
N GLU A 205 5.85 -30.43 -26.76
CA GLU A 205 6.25 -30.92 -28.08
C GLU A 205 5.15 -31.79 -28.73
N ALA A 206 4.49 -32.64 -27.96
CA ALA A 206 3.42 -33.52 -28.45
C ALA A 206 2.15 -32.74 -28.83
N GLU A 207 1.85 -31.65 -28.12
CA GLU A 207 0.70 -30.77 -28.39
C GLU A 207 1.00 -29.68 -29.43
N GLY A 208 2.26 -29.56 -29.87
CA GLY A 208 2.67 -28.56 -30.85
C GLY A 208 2.56 -27.13 -30.32
N ILE A 209 2.69 -26.94 -29.01
CA ILE A 209 2.60 -25.64 -28.35
C ILE A 209 3.92 -24.90 -28.62
N GLU A 210 3.88 -23.92 -29.52
CA GLU A 210 4.93 -22.90 -29.61
C GLU A 210 4.74 -21.87 -28.48
N ASP A 211 5.84 -21.33 -27.95
CA ASP A 211 5.79 -20.32 -26.89
C ASP A 211 5.29 -18.99 -27.49
N GLU A 212 3.96 -18.85 -27.60
CA GLU A 212 3.29 -17.74 -28.31
C GLU A 212 3.56 -16.37 -27.65
N HIS A 213 4.09 -16.34 -26.42
CA HIS A 213 4.19 -15.14 -25.60
C HIS A 213 5.52 -15.05 -24.84
N PRO A 214 6.66 -14.83 -25.52
CA PRO A 214 7.96 -14.80 -24.88
C PRO A 214 8.10 -13.60 -23.93
N ILE A 215 8.42 -13.88 -22.68
CA ILE A 215 8.85 -12.89 -21.68
C ILE A 215 10.16 -12.26 -22.18
N SER A 216 10.30 -10.93 -22.07
CA SER A 216 11.53 -10.25 -22.50
C SER A 216 12.75 -10.71 -21.69
N ASP A 217 13.93 -10.75 -22.32
CA ASP A 217 15.17 -11.17 -21.67
C ASP A 217 15.50 -10.31 -20.43
N ASP A 218 15.18 -9.01 -20.45
CA ASP A 218 15.35 -8.11 -19.30
C ASP A 218 14.45 -8.48 -18.12
N LEU A 219 13.19 -8.88 -18.38
CA LEU A 219 12.26 -9.31 -17.34
C LEU A 219 12.62 -10.70 -16.81
N VAL A 220 13.09 -11.60 -17.68
CA VAL A 220 13.66 -12.90 -17.28
C VAL A 220 14.85 -12.70 -16.33
N ALA A 221 15.80 -11.83 -16.67
CA ALA A 221 16.96 -11.56 -15.83
C ALA A 221 16.56 -10.98 -14.46
N LEU A 222 15.55 -10.10 -14.43
CA LEU A 222 15.02 -9.52 -13.19
C LEU A 222 14.34 -10.57 -12.30
N LEU A 223 13.52 -11.45 -12.89
CA LEU A 223 12.83 -12.52 -12.16
C LEU A 223 13.81 -13.58 -11.64
N ASP A 224 14.80 -13.96 -12.45
CA ASP A 224 15.84 -14.90 -12.05
C ASP A 224 16.69 -14.33 -10.88
N ALA A 225 17.03 -13.04 -10.92
CA ALA A 225 17.73 -12.38 -9.82
C ALA A 225 16.89 -12.35 -8.54
N ALA A 226 15.62 -11.97 -8.63
CA ALA A 226 14.69 -11.94 -7.50
C ALA A 226 14.51 -13.34 -6.86
N PHE A 227 14.46 -14.39 -7.69
CA PHE A 227 14.42 -15.78 -7.22
C PHE A 227 15.69 -16.15 -6.46
N ILE A 228 16.88 -15.83 -7.00
CA ILE A 228 18.16 -16.13 -6.34
C ILE A 228 18.28 -15.41 -4.99
N GLU A 229 17.86 -14.15 -4.90
CA GLU A 229 17.88 -13.40 -3.64
C GLU A 229 16.93 -13.99 -2.59
N SER A 230 15.82 -14.56 -3.04
CA SER A 230 14.78 -15.11 -2.16
C SER A 230 15.11 -16.52 -1.64
N PHE A 231 15.87 -17.29 -2.41
CA PHE A 231 16.23 -18.68 -2.14
C PHE A 231 17.76 -18.86 -2.05
N PRO A 232 18.33 -18.93 -0.83
CA PRO A 232 19.79 -19.06 -0.65
C PRO A 232 20.40 -20.31 -1.30
N CYS A 233 19.62 -21.37 -1.48
CA CYS A 233 20.05 -22.59 -2.16
C CYS A 233 19.96 -22.53 -3.70
N ALA A 234 19.33 -21.50 -4.28
CA ALA A 234 19.09 -21.40 -5.72
C ALA A 234 20.38 -21.52 -6.56
N PRO A 235 21.50 -20.82 -6.24
CA PRO A 235 22.72 -20.97 -7.03
C PRO A 235 23.23 -22.42 -7.09
N ARG A 236 23.14 -23.17 -5.99
CA ARG A 236 23.56 -24.57 -5.97
C ARG A 236 22.59 -25.46 -6.75
N LEU A 237 21.29 -25.20 -6.61
CA LEU A 237 20.26 -25.95 -7.32
C LEU A 237 20.37 -25.75 -8.85
N LEU A 238 20.71 -24.54 -9.32
CA LEU A 238 20.97 -24.28 -10.74
C LEU A 238 22.10 -25.17 -11.26
N VAL A 239 23.25 -25.21 -10.57
CA VAL A 239 24.38 -26.07 -10.98
C VAL A 239 23.96 -27.54 -11.08
N LEU A 240 23.15 -28.03 -10.13
CA LEU A 240 22.64 -29.40 -10.17
C LEU A 240 21.67 -29.64 -11.33
N LEU A 241 20.89 -28.65 -11.74
CA LEU A 241 20.03 -28.73 -12.92
C LEU A 241 20.87 -28.70 -14.21
N GLU A 242 21.95 -27.93 -14.25
CA GLU A 242 22.87 -27.87 -15.39
C GLU A 242 23.58 -29.21 -15.62
N GLU A 243 24.00 -29.89 -14.55
CA GLU A 243 24.50 -31.27 -14.59
C GLU A 243 23.46 -32.26 -15.17
N ARG A 244 22.17 -31.93 -15.09
CA ARG A 244 21.04 -32.69 -15.63
C ARG A 244 20.57 -32.19 -17.00
N GLY A 245 21.30 -31.25 -17.59
CA GLY A 245 21.04 -30.74 -18.94
C GLY A 245 20.01 -29.62 -19.02
N TRP A 246 19.71 -28.92 -17.93
CA TRP A 246 18.74 -27.81 -17.89
C TRP A 246 19.34 -26.55 -17.26
N THR A 247 19.01 -25.38 -17.78
CA THR A 247 19.45 -24.08 -17.22
C THR A 247 18.31 -23.05 -17.24
N GLY A 248 18.42 -22.02 -16.40
CA GLY A 248 17.43 -20.96 -16.23
C GLY A 248 16.31 -21.30 -15.23
N TRP A 249 15.63 -20.26 -14.72
CA TRP A 249 14.48 -20.40 -13.81
C TRP A 249 13.19 -19.93 -14.46
N THR A 250 13.20 -18.72 -15.02
CA THR A 250 12.05 -18.13 -15.70
C THR A 250 11.98 -18.58 -17.16
N ASN A 251 13.14 -18.68 -17.83
CA ASN A 251 13.26 -19.23 -19.17
C ASN A 251 14.09 -20.51 -19.12
N ILE A 252 13.42 -21.63 -18.86
CA ILE A 252 14.07 -22.94 -18.70
C ILE A 252 14.44 -23.48 -20.08
N ARG A 253 15.73 -23.75 -20.30
CA ARG A 253 16.26 -24.24 -21.58
C ARG A 253 17.06 -25.51 -21.39
N ARG A 254 17.00 -26.38 -22.40
CA ARG A 254 17.86 -27.56 -22.46
C ARG A 254 19.27 -27.14 -22.87
N ILE A 255 20.28 -27.62 -22.16
CA ILE A 255 21.68 -27.45 -22.53
C ILE A 255 21.97 -28.47 -23.63
N ASP A 256 22.16 -27.99 -24.85
CA ASP A 256 22.67 -28.84 -25.93
C ASP A 256 24.06 -29.34 -25.52
N PRO A 257 24.31 -30.65 -25.50
CA PRO A 257 25.65 -31.15 -25.25
C PRO A 257 26.55 -30.59 -26.35
N ALA A 258 27.56 -29.82 -25.95
CA ALA A 258 28.53 -29.22 -26.86
C ALA A 258 29.04 -30.29 -27.84
N ARG A 259 28.87 -29.99 -29.13
CA ARG A 259 29.35 -30.81 -30.26
C ARG A 259 30.87 -30.88 -30.30
#